data_AF-A0A0L8APN5-F1
#
_entry.id   AF-A0A0L8APN5-F1
#
_cell.length_a   1.000
_cell.length_b   1.000
_cell.length_c   1.000
_cell.angle_alpha   90.00
_cell.angle_beta   90.00
_cell.angle_gamma   90.00
#
_symmetry.space_group_name_H-M   'P 1'
#
loop_
_entity.id
_entity.type
_entity.pdbx_description
1 polymer ?
#
loop_
_entity_poly.entity_id
_entity_poly.type
_entity_poly.pdbx_seq_one_letter_code
_entity_poly.pdbx_strand_id
1 'polypeptide(L)'
;MGLFSFGKKKKKPARSCDLEGSLLEFGEGYLLTSAQIIKSKRFWDNKMIEPETLAYSKAHFQRNDEMGTKMRTMIFQKYSSQEKPWLLGDGQVSQFEIDKEQAKEYARQWWESSFSFTPPSAGAAEKNMDAEEYEKWRDYAINKAGEEQLSKMK
;
A
#
# COMPACT_ATOMS: atom_id res chain seq x y z
N MET A 1 8.13 54.71 -10.26
CA MET A 1 7.75 53.70 -9.23
C MET A 1 7.62 52.35 -9.90
N GLY A 2 8.66 51.51 -9.87
CA GLY A 2 8.60 50.14 -10.37
C GLY A 2 8.26 49.20 -9.22
N LEU A 3 7.08 48.59 -9.25
CA LEU A 3 6.64 47.59 -8.29
C LEU A 3 7.43 46.30 -8.51
N PHE A 4 8.40 46.03 -7.64
CA PHE A 4 9.04 44.73 -7.51
C PHE A 4 8.01 43.71 -7.03
N SER A 5 7.51 42.86 -7.93
CA SER A 5 6.75 41.67 -7.55
C SER A 5 7.72 40.67 -6.94
N PHE A 6 7.77 40.62 -5.61
CA PHE A 6 8.46 39.58 -4.85
C PHE A 6 7.91 38.20 -5.25
N GLY A 7 8.72 37.45 -5.99
CA GLY A 7 8.45 36.05 -6.32
C GLY A 7 8.33 35.22 -5.04
N LYS A 8 7.09 34.98 -4.58
CA LYS A 8 6.82 34.01 -3.52
C LYS A 8 7.29 32.65 -4.02
N LYS A 9 8.38 32.11 -3.45
CA LYS A 9 8.78 30.72 -3.66
C LYS A 9 7.56 29.83 -3.43
N LYS A 10 7.11 29.11 -4.45
CA LYS A 10 6.01 28.14 -4.30
C LYS A 10 6.39 27.18 -3.18
N LYS A 11 5.57 27.09 -2.12
CA LYS A 11 5.79 26.14 -1.04
C LYS A 11 5.79 24.75 -1.67
N LYS A 12 6.85 23.97 -1.41
CA LYS A 12 6.92 22.60 -1.89
C LYS A 12 5.71 21.82 -1.35
N PRO A 13 5.04 21.00 -2.17
CA PRO A 13 3.89 20.26 -1.71
C PRO A 13 4.28 19.17 -0.72
N ALA A 14 3.33 18.76 0.11
CA ALA A 14 3.43 17.62 1.01
C ALA A 14 2.24 16.69 0.79
N ARG A 15 2.42 15.40 1.06
CA ARG A 15 1.41 14.34 0.83
C ARG A 15 1.44 13.34 1.97
N SER A 16 0.30 12.74 2.28
CA SER A 16 0.25 11.67 3.27
C SER A 16 0.76 10.35 2.69
N CYS A 17 1.46 9.57 3.51
CA CYS A 17 1.73 8.16 3.24
C CYS A 17 0.40 7.41 3.12
N ASP A 18 0.22 6.63 2.07
CA ASP A 18 -1.07 6.01 1.75
C ASP A 18 -1.45 4.87 2.72
N LEU A 19 -0.50 4.35 3.50
CA LEU A 19 -0.75 3.26 4.45
C LEU A 19 -0.94 3.74 5.90
N GLU A 20 -0.14 4.71 6.35
CA GLU A 20 -0.12 5.13 7.76
C GLU A 20 -0.51 6.60 7.98
N GLY A 21 -0.68 7.38 6.90
CA GLY A 21 -1.14 8.77 6.96
C GLY A 21 -0.08 9.80 7.37
N SER A 22 1.15 9.37 7.71
CA SER A 22 2.28 10.26 8.03
C SER A 22 2.55 11.26 6.91
N LEU A 23 2.93 12.49 7.26
CA LEU A 23 3.19 13.53 6.26
C LEU A 23 4.57 13.34 5.64
N LEU A 24 4.62 13.29 4.31
CA LEU A 24 5.82 13.21 3.49
C LEU A 24 6.03 14.53 2.76
N GLU A 25 7.23 15.08 2.89
CA GLU A 25 7.66 16.27 2.17
C GLU A 25 8.07 15.95 0.73
N PHE A 26 8.20 17.00 -0.09
CA PHE A 26 8.62 16.86 -1.47
C PHE A 26 9.97 16.14 -1.59
N GLY A 27 9.98 15.06 -2.37
CA GLY A 27 11.16 14.21 -2.58
C GLY A 27 11.28 13.05 -1.60
N GLU A 28 10.39 12.97 -0.60
CA GLU A 28 10.34 11.84 0.34
C GLU A 28 9.45 10.71 -0.18
N GLY A 29 9.71 9.51 0.36
CA GLY A 29 8.92 8.31 0.13
C GLY A 29 9.34 7.46 -1.06
N TYR A 30 8.53 6.42 -1.30
CA TYR A 30 8.71 5.40 -2.32
C TYR A 30 7.39 5.21 -3.05
N LEU A 31 7.46 5.04 -4.36
CA LEU A 31 6.28 4.89 -5.18
C LEU A 31 6.13 3.43 -5.63
N LEU A 32 5.07 2.78 -5.19
CA LEU A 32 4.81 1.37 -5.42
C LEU A 32 3.55 1.16 -6.26
N THR A 33 3.49 0.06 -7.00
CA THR A 33 2.28 -0.40 -7.70
C THR A 33 1.43 -1.28 -6.78
N SER A 34 0.14 -1.43 -7.10
CA SER A 34 -0.75 -2.36 -6.38
C SER A 34 -0.25 -3.80 -6.42
N ALA A 35 0.36 -4.22 -7.54
CA ALA A 35 1.02 -5.52 -7.64
C ALA A 35 2.16 -5.67 -6.61
N GLN A 36 3.00 -4.65 -6.43
CA GLN A 36 4.07 -4.68 -5.42
C GLN A 36 3.53 -4.68 -3.98
N ILE A 37 2.42 -3.97 -3.72
CA ILE A 37 1.77 -3.97 -2.39
C ILE A 37 1.29 -5.37 -2.03
N ILE A 38 0.56 -6.02 -2.93
CA ILE A 38 -0.06 -7.31 -2.60
C ILE A 38 0.95 -8.47 -2.57
N LYS A 39 2.11 -8.31 -3.20
CA LYS A 39 3.24 -9.25 -3.17
C LYS A 39 4.05 -9.20 -1.87
N SER A 40 3.40 -9.12 -0.72
CA SER A 40 4.08 -9.12 0.57
C SER A 40 3.32 -9.90 1.64
N LYS A 41 3.93 -11.01 2.10
CA LYS A 41 3.41 -11.76 3.25
C LYS A 41 3.42 -10.91 4.51
N ARG A 42 4.54 -10.23 4.77
CA ARG A 42 4.72 -9.40 5.96
C ARG A 42 3.66 -8.31 6.06
N PHE A 43 3.35 -7.66 4.94
CA PHE A 43 2.28 -6.67 4.90
C PHE A 43 0.93 -7.30 5.27
N TRP A 44 0.54 -8.41 4.64
CA TRP A 44 -0.75 -9.04 4.92
C TRP A 44 -0.88 -9.59 6.33
N ASP A 45 0.17 -10.22 6.83
CA ASP A 45 0.22 -10.76 8.18
C ASP A 45 -0.01 -9.67 9.23
N ASN A 46 0.65 -8.52 9.05
CA ASN A 46 0.44 -7.35 9.91
C ASN A 46 -0.95 -6.75 9.69
N LYS A 47 -1.34 -6.53 8.43
CA LYS A 47 -2.59 -5.87 8.05
C LYS A 47 -3.80 -6.59 8.60
N MET A 48 -3.77 -7.92 8.68
CA MET A 48 -4.89 -8.73 9.18
C MET A 48 -4.97 -8.85 10.71
N ILE A 49 -3.96 -8.37 11.44
CA ILE A 49 -3.97 -8.36 12.92
C ILE A 49 -3.95 -6.95 13.50
N GLU A 50 -3.98 -5.92 12.66
CA GLU A 50 -4.17 -4.53 13.09
C GLU A 50 -5.50 -4.38 13.86
N PRO A 51 -5.60 -3.40 14.79
CA PRO A 51 -6.81 -3.20 15.58
C PRO A 51 -8.11 -3.11 14.76
N GLU A 52 -8.05 -2.48 13.58
CA GLU A 52 -9.18 -2.29 12.68
C GLU A 52 -9.66 -3.56 11.99
N THR A 53 -8.78 -4.54 11.79
CA THR A 53 -9.05 -5.75 11.00
C THR A 53 -9.09 -7.02 11.84
N LEU A 54 -8.54 -6.97 13.06
CA LEU A 54 -8.39 -8.09 13.98
C LEU A 54 -9.71 -8.83 14.23
N ALA A 55 -10.82 -8.09 14.37
CA ALA A 55 -12.13 -8.68 14.61
C ALA A 55 -12.58 -9.60 13.46
N TYR A 56 -12.31 -9.20 12.21
CA TYR A 56 -12.66 -10.00 11.02
C TYR A 56 -11.78 -11.25 10.92
N SER A 57 -10.50 -11.14 11.27
CA SER A 57 -9.59 -12.27 11.29
C SER A 57 -9.94 -13.28 12.39
N LYS A 58 -10.34 -12.80 13.58
CA LYS A 58 -10.89 -13.69 14.63
C LYS A 58 -12.18 -14.36 14.17
N ALA A 59 -13.09 -13.63 13.54
CA ALA A 59 -14.35 -14.19 13.02
C ALA A 59 -14.06 -15.29 11.97
N HIS A 60 -13.16 -15.03 11.03
CA HIS A 60 -12.76 -16.00 10.00
C HIS A 60 -12.12 -17.25 10.61
N PHE A 61 -11.03 -17.13 11.37
CA PHE A 61 -10.27 -18.31 11.82
C PHE A 61 -10.86 -19.02 13.04
N GLN A 62 -11.50 -18.30 13.97
CA GLN A 62 -11.95 -18.88 15.24
C GLN A 62 -13.42 -19.29 15.22
N ARG A 63 -14.22 -18.69 14.33
CA ARG A 63 -15.67 -18.93 14.24
C ARG A 63 -16.11 -19.47 12.88
N ASN A 64 -15.19 -19.57 11.92
CA ASN A 64 -15.48 -19.93 10.53
C ASN A 64 -16.61 -19.08 9.94
N ASP A 65 -16.60 -17.78 10.24
CA ASP A 65 -17.67 -16.85 9.91
C ASP A 65 -17.53 -16.31 8.46
N GLU A 66 -18.61 -16.41 7.69
CA GLU A 66 -18.65 -15.96 6.29
C GLU A 66 -18.47 -14.44 6.18
N MET A 67 -19.01 -13.66 7.12
CA MET A 67 -18.86 -12.20 7.11
C MET A 67 -17.40 -11.80 7.38
N GLY A 68 -16.69 -12.50 8.28
CA GLY A 68 -15.26 -12.36 8.49
C GLY A 68 -14.46 -12.59 7.20
N THR A 69 -14.78 -13.67 6.47
CA THR A 69 -14.16 -13.99 5.17
C THR A 69 -14.46 -12.92 4.11
N LYS A 70 -15.71 -12.45 4.04
CA LYS A 70 -16.12 -11.38 3.13
C LYS A 70 -15.39 -10.07 3.42
N MET A 71 -15.25 -9.69 4.68
CA MET A 71 -14.50 -8.48 5.07
C MET A 71 -13.02 -8.58 4.70
N ARG A 72 -12.38 -9.74 4.95
CA ARG A 72 -10.99 -10.00 4.52
C ARG A 72 -10.83 -9.92 3.00
N THR A 73 -11.81 -10.41 2.25
CA THR A 73 -11.86 -10.26 0.79
C THR A 73 -11.93 -8.80 0.36
N MET A 74 -12.80 -8.00 0.98
CA MET A 74 -12.90 -6.56 0.68
C MET A 74 -11.63 -5.79 1.06
N ILE A 75 -10.95 -6.17 2.15
CA ILE A 75 -9.65 -5.61 2.52
C ILE A 75 -8.63 -5.91 1.42
N PHE A 76 -8.54 -7.15 0.94
CA PHE A 76 -7.65 -7.48 -0.18
C PHE A 76 -7.98 -6.67 -1.45
N GLN A 77 -9.26 -6.59 -1.80
CA GLN A 77 -9.72 -5.82 -2.96
C GLN A 77 -9.31 -4.35 -2.88
N LYS A 78 -9.47 -3.69 -1.72
CA LYS A 78 -9.04 -2.30 -1.50
C LYS A 78 -7.60 -2.02 -1.91
N TYR A 79 -6.68 -2.94 -1.62
CA TYR A 79 -5.26 -2.77 -1.96
C TYR A 79 -4.92 -3.24 -3.38
N SER A 80 -5.60 -4.29 -3.86
CA SER A 80 -5.32 -4.86 -5.19
C SER A 80 -5.93 -4.05 -6.34
N SER A 81 -7.04 -3.34 -6.13
CA SER A 81 -7.78 -2.65 -7.20
C SER A 81 -7.38 -1.19 -7.42
N GLN A 82 -6.40 -0.68 -6.68
CA GLN A 82 -6.01 0.72 -6.77
C GLN A 82 -5.35 0.99 -8.13
N GLU A 83 -5.89 1.96 -8.87
CA GLU A 83 -5.37 2.31 -10.21
C GLU A 83 -4.16 3.27 -10.14
N LYS A 84 -4.07 4.07 -9.07
CA LYS A 84 -2.94 4.98 -8.83
C LYS A 84 -1.83 4.28 -8.05
N PRO A 85 -0.56 4.68 -8.24
CA PRO A 85 0.51 4.19 -7.39
C PRO A 85 0.34 4.63 -5.93
N TRP A 86 0.99 3.89 -5.04
CA TRP A 86 1.03 4.09 -3.59
C TRP A 86 2.30 4.84 -3.19
N LEU A 87 2.15 5.98 -2.52
CA LEU A 87 3.25 6.70 -1.91
C LEU A 87 3.44 6.24 -0.47
N LEU A 88 4.57 5.59 -0.20
CA LEU A 88 4.90 5.04 1.11
C LEU A 88 6.09 5.77 1.75
N GLY A 89 6.04 5.96 3.07
CA GLY A 89 7.18 6.40 3.87
C GLY A 89 8.16 5.27 4.22
N ASP A 90 9.33 5.64 4.76
CA ASP A 90 10.38 4.70 5.17
C ASP A 90 9.89 3.64 6.18
N GLY A 91 8.97 4.00 7.08
CA GLY A 91 8.42 3.08 8.07
C GLY A 91 7.68 1.90 7.42
N GLN A 92 6.95 2.18 6.34
CA GLN A 92 6.07 1.20 5.68
C GLN A 92 6.79 0.43 4.57
N VAL A 93 7.72 1.05 3.83
CA VAL A 93 8.39 0.40 2.69
C VAL A 93 9.16 -0.87 3.09
N SER A 94 9.62 -0.94 4.35
CA SER A 94 10.34 -2.10 4.90
C SER A 94 9.52 -3.40 4.93
N GLN A 95 8.20 -3.30 4.72
CA GLN A 95 7.30 -4.45 4.65
C GLN A 95 7.29 -5.10 3.27
N PHE A 96 7.87 -4.49 2.24
CA PHE A 96 7.77 -4.95 0.86
C PHE A 96 9.13 -5.41 0.32
N GLU A 97 9.15 -6.55 -0.35
CA GLU A 97 10.32 -7.09 -1.05
C GLU A 97 10.41 -6.46 -2.44
N ILE A 98 10.93 -5.23 -2.50
CA ILE A 98 11.04 -4.43 -3.72
C ILE A 98 12.43 -3.84 -3.90
N ASP A 99 12.73 -3.41 -5.12
CA ASP A 99 13.84 -2.51 -5.39
C ASP A 99 13.53 -1.12 -4.83
N LYS A 100 14.14 -0.80 -3.69
CA LYS A 100 13.95 0.47 -2.99
C LYS A 100 14.58 1.65 -3.73
N GLU A 101 15.69 1.44 -4.44
CA GLU A 101 16.34 2.51 -5.20
C GLU A 101 15.45 2.93 -6.36
N GLN A 102 14.93 1.94 -7.10
CA GLN A 102 14.00 2.18 -8.20
C GLN A 102 12.69 2.82 -7.72
N ALA A 103 12.12 2.35 -6.61
CA ALA A 103 10.88 2.91 -6.07
C ALA A 103 11.06 4.36 -5.56
N LYS A 104 12.24 4.69 -5.02
CA LYS A 104 12.60 6.05 -4.63
C LYS A 104 12.77 6.97 -5.84
N GLU A 105 13.38 6.47 -6.90
CA GLU A 105 13.51 7.20 -8.16
C GLU A 105 12.13 7.47 -8.80
N TYR A 106 11.21 6.51 -8.76
CA TYR A 106 9.82 6.73 -9.18
C TYR A 106 9.10 7.77 -8.33
N ALA A 107 9.32 7.78 -7.01
CA ALA A 107 8.77 8.83 -6.15
C ALA A 107 9.32 10.21 -6.54
N ARG A 108 10.62 10.33 -6.82
CA ARG A 108 11.24 11.58 -7.30
C ARG A 108 10.57 12.08 -8.59
N GLN A 109 10.41 11.22 -9.59
CA GLN A 109 9.75 11.57 -10.86
C GLN A 109 8.28 11.97 -10.65
N TRP A 110 7.57 11.30 -9.73
CA TRP A 110 6.21 11.65 -9.36
C TRP A 110 6.09 13.02 -8.69
N TRP A 111 6.99 13.35 -7.76
CA TRP A 111 7.05 14.68 -7.17
C TRP A 111 7.33 15.77 -8.19
N GLU A 112 8.33 15.57 -9.06
CA GLU A 112 8.77 16.56 -10.06
C GLU A 112 7.72 16.78 -11.16
N SER A 113 7.02 15.72 -11.55
CA SER A 113 5.95 15.76 -12.55
C SER A 113 4.62 16.32 -11.99
N SER A 114 4.63 16.90 -10.78
CA SER A 114 3.41 17.36 -10.11
C SER A 114 2.34 16.27 -10.03
N PHE A 115 2.75 15.06 -9.62
CA PHE A 115 1.93 13.88 -9.37
C PHE A 115 1.38 13.17 -10.61
N SER A 116 1.93 13.44 -11.80
CA SER A 116 1.42 12.87 -13.05
C SER A 116 2.17 11.63 -13.54
N PHE A 117 3.42 11.44 -13.14
CA PHE A 117 4.18 10.22 -13.46
C PHE A 117 3.51 8.98 -12.85
N THR A 118 3.55 7.85 -13.54
CA THR A 118 3.11 6.56 -13.00
C THR A 118 4.19 5.51 -13.25
N PRO A 119 4.57 4.70 -12.24
CA PRO A 119 5.48 3.58 -12.44
C PRO A 119 5.00 2.65 -13.55
N PRO A 120 5.92 1.95 -14.25
CA PRO A 120 5.54 0.86 -15.13
C PRO A 120 4.69 -0.18 -14.39
N SER A 121 3.65 -0.68 -15.05
CA SER A 121 2.69 -1.64 -14.46
C SER A 121 1.88 -1.09 -13.27
N ALA A 122 1.79 0.25 -13.13
CA ALA A 122 0.81 0.86 -12.24
C ALA A 122 -0.61 0.58 -12.74
N GLY A 123 -1.53 0.41 -11.79
CA GLY A 123 -2.90 0.02 -12.06
C GLY A 123 -3.36 -1.08 -11.11
N ALA A 124 -4.60 -1.53 -11.30
CA ALA A 124 -5.13 -2.70 -10.60
C ALA A 124 -4.21 -3.92 -10.80
N ALA A 125 -3.88 -4.62 -9.72
CA ALA A 125 -2.95 -5.74 -9.71
C ALA A 125 -3.42 -6.86 -10.64
N GLU A 126 -4.71 -7.20 -10.62
CA GLU A 126 -5.32 -8.22 -11.49
C GLU A 126 -5.02 -8.01 -12.99
N LYS A 127 -4.86 -6.76 -13.42
CA LYS A 127 -4.57 -6.41 -14.82
C LYS A 127 -3.08 -6.31 -15.13
N ASN A 128 -2.24 -6.17 -14.10
CA ASN A 128 -0.82 -5.81 -14.23
C ASN A 128 0.11 -6.89 -13.64
N MET A 129 -0.42 -8.06 -13.32
CA MET A 129 0.36 -9.21 -12.85
C MET A 129 -0.19 -10.50 -13.44
N ASP A 130 0.61 -11.56 -13.33
CA ASP A 130 0.19 -12.90 -13.73
C ASP A 130 -1.01 -13.39 -12.89
N ALA A 131 -1.95 -14.08 -13.54
CA ALA A 131 -3.19 -14.51 -12.89
C ALA A 131 -2.96 -15.54 -11.77
N GLU A 132 -2.01 -16.48 -11.96
CA GLU A 132 -1.67 -17.46 -10.91
C GLU A 132 -1.02 -16.75 -9.73
N GLU A 133 -0.18 -15.76 -9.99
CA GLU A 133 0.44 -14.97 -8.94
C GLU A 133 -0.60 -14.12 -8.19
N TYR A 134 -1.57 -13.52 -8.89
CA TYR A 134 -2.66 -12.76 -8.28
C TYR A 134 -3.47 -13.63 -7.33
N GLU A 135 -3.91 -14.80 -7.81
CA GLU A 135 -4.70 -15.74 -7.02
C GLU A 135 -3.92 -16.30 -5.84
N LYS A 136 -2.61 -16.55 -5.99
CA LYS A 136 -1.74 -16.95 -4.87
C LYS A 136 -1.74 -15.90 -3.75
N TRP A 137 -1.59 -14.62 -4.09
CA TRP A 137 -1.56 -13.56 -3.07
C TRP A 137 -2.93 -13.26 -2.49
N ARG A 138 -3.99 -13.38 -3.31
CA ARG A 138 -5.38 -13.32 -2.87
C ARG A 138 -5.69 -14.40 -1.86
N ASP A 139 -5.38 -15.65 -2.18
CA ASP A 139 -5.59 -16.79 -1.28
C ASP A 139 -4.80 -16.62 0.02
N TYR A 140 -3.52 -16.24 -0.07
CA TYR A 140 -2.71 -15.99 1.13
C TYR A 140 -3.34 -14.91 2.02
N ALA A 141 -3.66 -13.75 1.46
CA ALA A 141 -4.20 -12.63 2.22
C ALA A 141 -5.54 -12.98 2.88
N ILE A 142 -6.42 -13.69 2.17
CA ILE A 142 -7.76 -14.00 2.67
C ILE A 142 -7.75 -15.19 3.62
N ASN A 143 -7.03 -16.27 3.31
CA ASN A 143 -7.18 -17.56 3.98
C ASN A 143 -6.01 -17.94 4.91
N LYS A 144 -4.90 -17.18 4.92
CA LYS A 144 -3.70 -17.52 5.71
C LYS A 144 -3.17 -16.38 6.56
N ALA A 145 -3.20 -15.15 6.05
CA ALA A 145 -2.54 -14.03 6.69
C ALA A 145 -3.11 -13.74 8.09
N GLY A 146 -2.20 -13.65 9.07
CA GLY A 146 -2.49 -13.37 10.48
C GLY A 146 -2.90 -14.58 11.32
N GLU A 147 -3.07 -15.77 10.74
CA GLU A 147 -3.49 -16.98 11.46
C GLU A 147 -2.49 -17.38 12.56
N GLU A 148 -1.21 -17.41 12.22
CA GLU A 148 -0.14 -17.80 13.15
C GLU A 148 -0.05 -16.83 14.33
N GLN A 149 -0.10 -15.53 14.08
CA GLN A 149 -0.06 -14.50 15.10
C GLN A 149 -1.28 -14.59 16.02
N LEU A 150 -2.48 -14.76 15.45
CA LEU A 150 -3.71 -14.98 16.23
C LEU A 150 -3.63 -16.22 17.12
N SER A 151 -3.00 -17.30 16.64
CA SER A 151 -2.82 -18.51 17.44
C SER A 151 -1.95 -18.29 18.68
N LYS A 152 -1.00 -17.35 18.61
CA LYS A 152 -0.09 -16.95 19.69
C LYS A 152 -0.68 -15.90 20.65
N MET A 153 -1.80 -15.29 20.29
CA MET A 153 -2.51 -14.29 21.12
C MET A 153 -3.53 -14.92 22.10
N LYS A 154 -3.60 -16.25 22.16
CA LYS A 154 -4.43 -17.00 23.11
C LYS A 154 -3.82 -16.96 24.50
#